data_AF-A0A7S0IMP0-F1
#
_entry.id   AF-A0A7S0IMP0-F1
#
_cell.length_a   1.000
_cell.length_b   1.000
_cell.length_c   1.000
_cell.angle_alpha   90.00
_cell.angle_beta   90.00
_cell.angle_gamma   90.00
#
_symmetry.space_group_name_H-M   'P 1'
#
loop_
_entity.id
_entity.type
_entity.pdbx_description
1 polymer ?
#
loop_
_entity_poly.entity_id
_entity_poly.type
_entity_poly.pdbx_seq_one_letter_code
_entity_poly.pdbx_strand_id
1 'polypeptide(L)'
;IMLLIAAAASISFAFAPRGALPRSAHAHPNPQQRRALDPACFDGVQTPDDAWTTTSSGLRYLDEVVGDGERPEKGSVVKVMYTGWLEASGTEFDSSRGRSPIAFAVGAGKVIPGWDEGIAGMRVGGKRQLSIPSSLGYGADGAGTSIPPGAALQFECELVGIESGLNGILATFPGGITNAALVTVLLLSFIPYFLPEDIRPAIWK
;
A
#
# COMPACT_ATOMS: atom_id res chain seq x y z
N ILE A 1 38.44 52.60 8.26
CA ILE A 1 39.50 51.58 8.41
C ILE A 1 39.01 50.39 7.57
N MET A 2 39.32 50.32 6.27
CA MET A 2 40.53 49.68 5.71
C MET A 2 40.67 48.22 6.20
N LEU A 3 40.93 47.17 5.40
CA LEU A 3 41.22 47.03 3.97
C LEU A 3 41.51 45.51 3.71
N LEU A 4 41.04 44.96 2.55
CA LEU A 4 41.64 43.92 1.67
C LEU A 4 41.94 42.47 2.21
N ILE A 5 42.05 41.36 1.44
CA ILE A 5 42.49 41.01 0.05
C ILE A 5 41.76 39.67 -0.37
N ALA A 6 40.98 39.55 -1.46
CA ALA A 6 41.26 39.14 -2.85
C ALA A 6 42.05 37.82 -3.12
N ALA A 7 41.47 36.89 -3.89
CA ALA A 7 42.20 35.98 -4.79
C ALA A 7 41.27 35.42 -5.89
N ALA A 8 41.57 35.80 -7.13
CA ALA A 8 40.97 35.30 -8.36
C ALA A 8 41.84 34.18 -8.94
N ALA A 9 41.23 33.18 -9.57
CA ALA A 9 41.93 32.24 -10.45
C ALA A 9 41.15 32.10 -11.76
N SER A 10 41.67 32.75 -12.80
CA SER A 10 41.33 32.56 -14.20
C SER A 10 42.02 31.28 -14.71
N ILE A 11 41.31 30.43 -15.45
CA ILE A 11 41.95 29.41 -16.28
C ILE A 11 41.37 29.49 -17.69
N SER A 12 42.30 29.58 -18.63
CA SER A 12 42.18 30.04 -19.99
C SER A 12 41.45 29.08 -20.94
N PHE A 13 40.74 29.69 -21.87
CA PHE A 13 40.23 29.11 -23.11
C PHE A 13 41.38 28.55 -23.97
N ALA A 14 41.29 27.29 -24.40
CA ALA A 14 42.09 26.75 -25.49
C ALA A 14 41.20 26.45 -26.69
N PHE A 15 41.47 27.18 -27.77
CA PHE A 15 40.81 27.20 -29.06
C PHE A 15 41.37 26.07 -29.95
N ALA A 16 40.51 25.16 -30.41
CA ALA A 16 40.85 24.18 -31.45
C ALA A 16 40.12 24.53 -32.76
N PRO A 17 40.78 24.43 -33.93
CA PRO A 17 40.31 25.01 -35.17
C PRO A 17 39.22 24.18 -35.89
N ARG A 18 38.30 24.91 -36.54
CA ARG A 18 37.23 24.42 -37.43
C ARG A 18 37.79 23.61 -38.61
N GLY A 19 37.47 22.32 -38.65
CA GLY A 19 37.49 21.48 -39.85
C GLY A 19 36.10 21.40 -40.49
N ALA A 20 36.05 21.41 -41.82
CA ALA A 20 34.89 21.69 -42.67
C ALA A 20 33.79 20.62 -42.67
N LEU A 21 32.53 21.07 -42.75
CA LEU A 21 31.36 20.23 -43.06
C LEU A 21 31.18 20.09 -44.58
N PRO A 22 31.08 18.89 -45.16
CA PRO A 22 30.51 18.73 -46.49
C PRO A 22 28.98 18.80 -46.44
N ARG A 23 28.45 19.63 -47.33
CA ARG A 23 27.04 19.85 -47.65
C ARG A 23 26.53 18.70 -48.53
N SER A 24 25.52 17.95 -48.08
CA SER A 24 24.71 17.07 -48.94
C SER A 24 23.32 16.94 -48.30
N ALA A 25 22.32 17.66 -48.81
CA ALA A 25 21.50 17.30 -49.97
C ALA A 25 20.33 16.37 -49.56
N HIS A 26 19.12 16.92 -49.62
CA HIS A 26 17.86 16.20 -49.51
C HIS A 26 17.82 15.00 -50.46
N ALA A 27 17.53 13.81 -49.94
CA ALA A 27 17.15 12.65 -50.72
C ALA A 27 15.93 11.99 -50.08
N HIS A 28 14.91 11.74 -50.92
CA HIS A 28 13.70 10.99 -50.61
C HIS A 28 14.03 9.62 -49.97
N PRO A 29 13.27 9.16 -48.95
CA PRO A 29 13.43 7.80 -48.48
C PRO A 29 12.95 6.79 -49.53
N ASN A 30 13.84 5.87 -49.87
CA ASN A 30 13.64 4.78 -50.83
C ASN A 30 12.70 3.70 -50.25
N PRO A 31 11.61 3.30 -50.94
CA PRO A 31 10.61 2.35 -50.42
C PRO A 31 11.06 0.88 -50.40
N GLN A 32 12.32 0.57 -50.72
CA GLN A 32 12.84 -0.80 -50.81
C GLN A 32 13.58 -1.29 -49.54
N GLN A 33 13.61 -0.50 -48.46
CA GLN A 33 14.24 -0.86 -47.18
C GLN A 33 13.29 -1.60 -46.22
N ARG A 34 12.32 -2.35 -46.76
CA ARG A 34 11.60 -3.39 -46.03
C ARG A 34 12.34 -4.72 -46.22
N ARG A 35 13.50 -4.87 -45.57
CA ARG A 35 14.24 -6.12 -45.54
C ARG A 35 14.57 -6.43 -44.08
N ALA A 36 13.88 -7.46 -43.57
CA ALA A 36 14.11 -8.21 -42.33
C ALA A 36 14.71 -7.40 -41.16
N LEU A 37 13.84 -6.95 -40.24
CA LEU A 37 14.25 -6.60 -38.89
C LEU A 37 14.80 -7.88 -38.24
N ASP A 38 16.09 -7.91 -37.99
CA ASP A 38 16.74 -8.89 -37.12
C ASP A 38 16.07 -8.83 -35.72
N PRO A 39 15.63 -9.96 -35.12
CA PRO A 39 14.87 -9.95 -33.88
C PRO A 39 15.69 -9.65 -32.60
N ALA A 40 16.92 -9.13 -32.73
CA ALA A 40 17.87 -9.04 -31.62
C ALA A 40 18.01 -7.64 -30.99
N CYS A 41 17.28 -6.62 -31.45
CA CYS A 41 17.35 -5.27 -30.89
C CYS A 41 15.95 -4.67 -30.69
N PHE A 42 15.11 -5.32 -29.89
CA PHE A 42 14.05 -4.61 -29.19
C PHE A 42 14.60 -4.23 -27.83
N ASP A 43 15.17 -3.03 -27.73
CA ASP A 43 15.47 -2.40 -26.45
C ASP A 43 14.12 -2.28 -25.73
N GLY A 44 13.93 -3.14 -24.72
CA GLY A 44 12.67 -3.30 -24.01
C GLY A 44 12.25 -1.99 -23.37
N VAL A 45 11.35 -1.26 -24.02
CA VAL A 45 10.50 -0.30 -23.34
C VAL A 45 9.67 -1.11 -22.36
N GLN A 46 10.10 -1.16 -21.11
CA GLN A 46 9.35 -1.73 -20.00
C GLN A 46 7.98 -1.05 -20.01
N THR A 47 6.93 -1.83 -20.26
CA THR A 47 5.56 -1.36 -20.19
C THR A 47 5.23 -1.01 -18.72
N PRO A 48 4.34 -0.05 -18.43
CA PRO A 48 3.92 0.30 -17.06
C PRO A 48 3.38 -0.87 -16.22
N ASP A 49 3.10 -2.01 -16.86
CA ASP A 49 2.69 -3.27 -16.22
C ASP A 49 3.80 -3.97 -15.43
N ASP A 50 5.09 -3.67 -15.66
CA ASP A 50 6.21 -4.32 -14.95
C ASP A 50 6.38 -3.84 -13.50
N ALA A 51 5.67 -2.77 -13.10
CA ALA A 51 5.70 -2.26 -11.73
C ALA A 51 4.75 -3.03 -10.79
N TRP A 52 3.78 -3.75 -11.33
CA TRP A 52 2.77 -4.46 -10.55
C TRP A 52 3.27 -5.86 -10.14
N THR A 53 3.33 -6.09 -8.83
CA THR A 53 3.59 -7.43 -8.31
C THR A 53 2.29 -8.22 -8.24
N THR A 54 2.25 -9.35 -8.93
CA THR A 54 1.08 -10.25 -8.94
C THR A 54 1.33 -11.41 -7.97
N THR A 55 0.38 -11.66 -7.07
CA THR A 55 0.42 -12.80 -6.16
C THR A 55 -0.26 -14.02 -6.79
N SER A 56 -0.05 -15.19 -6.18
CA SER A 56 -0.66 -16.44 -6.64
C SER A 56 -2.19 -16.46 -6.56
N SER A 57 -2.80 -15.59 -5.76
CA SER A 57 -4.26 -15.46 -5.65
C SER A 57 -4.86 -14.58 -6.75
N GLY A 58 -4.01 -13.92 -7.56
CA GLY A 58 -4.42 -12.98 -8.60
C GLY A 58 -4.53 -11.53 -8.11
N LEU A 59 -4.22 -11.25 -6.85
CA LEU A 59 -4.07 -9.88 -6.36
C LEU A 59 -2.85 -9.23 -7.03
N ARG A 60 -3.00 -8.00 -7.53
CA ARG A 60 -1.88 -7.20 -8.01
C ARG A 60 -1.69 -6.02 -7.08
N TYR A 61 -0.45 -5.70 -6.74
CA TYR A 61 -0.15 -4.51 -5.95
C TYR A 61 1.06 -3.75 -6.47
N LEU A 62 1.06 -2.45 -6.19
CA LEU A 62 2.14 -1.53 -6.52
C LEU A 62 2.43 -0.69 -5.28
N ASP A 63 3.66 -0.79 -4.77
CA ASP A 63 4.13 0.08 -3.69
C ASP A 63 4.54 1.44 -4.27
N GLU A 64 3.73 2.47 -4.02
CA GLU A 64 4.14 3.85 -4.30
C GLU A 64 5.15 4.34 -3.25
N VAL A 65 4.90 4.01 -1.99
CA VAL A 65 5.73 4.36 -0.84
C VAL A 65 5.77 3.16 0.10
N VAL A 66 6.96 2.62 0.35
CA VAL A 66 7.10 1.38 1.15
C VAL A 66 6.86 1.60 2.65
N GLY A 67 6.90 2.86 3.13
CA GLY A 67 6.81 3.21 4.55
C GLY A 67 8.04 2.75 5.34
N ASP A 68 8.34 3.43 6.44
CA ASP A 68 9.49 3.13 7.32
C ASP A 68 9.07 2.57 8.68
N GLY A 69 7.77 2.55 8.97
CA GLY A 69 7.26 2.11 10.26
C GLY A 69 7.12 0.60 10.44
N GLU A 70 6.41 0.26 11.50
CA GLU A 70 6.13 -1.13 11.88
C GLU A 70 5.25 -1.83 10.83
N ARG A 71 5.42 -3.15 10.72
CA ARG A 71 4.61 -3.99 9.85
C ARG A 71 3.48 -4.61 10.69
N PRO A 72 2.22 -4.58 10.22
CA PRO A 72 1.12 -5.15 10.99
C PRO A 72 1.25 -6.67 11.06
N GLU A 73 1.16 -7.21 12.28
CA GLU A 73 1.02 -8.64 12.50
C GLU A 73 -0.43 -9.08 12.30
N LYS A 74 -0.64 -10.36 11.97
CA LYS A 74 -1.98 -10.94 11.85
C LYS A 74 -2.76 -10.75 13.16
N GLY A 75 -3.96 -10.18 13.05
CA GLY A 75 -4.83 -9.84 14.17
C GLY A 75 -4.63 -8.43 14.72
N SER A 76 -3.62 -7.68 14.26
CA SER A 76 -3.43 -6.28 14.65
C SER A 76 -4.50 -5.39 14.00
N VAL A 77 -4.94 -4.38 14.74
CA VAL A 77 -5.86 -3.36 14.22
C VAL A 77 -5.05 -2.31 13.47
N VAL A 78 -5.34 -2.09 12.20
CA VAL A 78 -4.66 -1.11 11.36
C VAL A 78 -5.59 0.05 11.03
N LYS A 79 -5.03 1.25 10.95
CA LYS A 79 -5.72 2.46 10.48
C LYS A 79 -5.27 2.77 9.07
N VAL A 80 -6.19 2.67 8.13
CA VAL A 80 -5.90 2.86 6.70
C VAL A 80 -6.75 3.99 6.15
N MET A 81 -6.13 4.90 5.41
CA MET A 81 -6.83 5.81 4.52
C MET A 81 -6.91 5.14 3.15
N TYR A 82 -8.08 5.11 2.54
CA TYR A 82 -8.25 4.47 1.25
C TYR A 82 -9.10 5.29 0.29
N THR A 83 -8.97 5.01 -0.98
CA THR A 83 -9.90 5.41 -2.04
C THR A 83 -10.07 4.21 -2.98
N GLY A 84 -11.32 3.89 -3.33
CA GLY A 84 -11.68 2.72 -4.13
C GLY A 84 -12.42 3.12 -5.40
N TRP A 85 -12.02 2.52 -6.52
CA TRP A 85 -12.60 2.72 -7.84
C TRP A 85 -12.95 1.39 -8.50
N LEU A 86 -13.96 1.41 -9.37
CA LEU A 86 -14.25 0.29 -10.25
C LEU A 86 -13.21 0.27 -11.38
N GLU A 87 -12.52 -0.86 -11.58
CA GLU A 87 -11.47 -0.96 -12.59
C GLU A 87 -12.02 -0.76 -14.01
N ALA A 88 -13.23 -1.25 -14.28
CA ALA A 88 -13.85 -1.17 -15.60
C ALA A 88 -14.31 0.24 -15.99
N SER A 89 -14.71 1.08 -15.04
CA SER A 89 -15.27 2.40 -15.32
C SER A 89 -14.45 3.57 -14.77
N GLY A 90 -13.46 3.30 -13.91
CA GLY A 90 -12.71 4.31 -13.16
C GLY A 90 -13.57 5.10 -12.16
N THR A 91 -14.81 4.66 -11.90
CA THR A 91 -15.74 5.39 -11.02
C THR A 91 -15.41 5.12 -9.56
N GLU A 92 -15.24 6.17 -8.77
CA GLU A 92 -15.07 6.07 -7.33
C GLU A 92 -16.36 5.57 -6.69
N PHE A 93 -16.28 4.49 -5.91
CA PHE A 93 -17.43 3.95 -5.18
C PHE A 93 -17.37 4.24 -3.67
N ASP A 94 -16.16 4.38 -3.11
CA ASP A 94 -15.96 4.70 -1.70
C ASP A 94 -14.58 5.35 -1.46
N SER A 95 -14.51 6.29 -0.52
CA SER A 95 -13.26 6.95 -0.15
C SER A 95 -13.24 7.48 1.29
N SER A 96 -12.10 7.31 1.96
CA SER A 96 -11.83 7.85 3.28
C SER A 96 -11.32 9.31 3.23
N ARG A 97 -11.16 9.89 2.03
CA ARG A 97 -10.75 11.28 1.84
C ARG A 97 -11.75 12.24 2.50
N GLY A 98 -11.29 13.03 3.47
CA GLY A 98 -12.14 13.95 4.25
C GLY A 98 -12.91 13.28 5.41
N ARG A 99 -12.67 12.00 5.68
CA ARG A 99 -13.20 11.26 6.85
C ARG A 99 -12.03 10.76 7.71
N SER A 100 -12.35 10.21 8.89
CA SER A 100 -11.36 9.50 9.71
C SER A 100 -10.89 8.22 9.02
N PRO A 101 -9.64 7.77 9.26
CA PRO A 101 -9.14 6.49 8.76
C PRO A 101 -10.04 5.33 9.21
N ILE A 102 -10.21 4.33 8.34
CA ILE A 102 -10.91 3.10 8.73
C ILE A 102 -9.99 2.23 9.58
N ALA A 103 -10.51 1.72 10.69
CA ALA A 103 -9.82 0.77 11.54
C ALA A 103 -10.38 -0.65 11.30
N PHE A 104 -9.51 -1.61 11.00
CA PHE A 104 -9.91 -3.02 10.86
C PHE A 104 -8.77 -3.95 11.30
N ALA A 105 -9.12 -5.19 11.66
CA ALA A 105 -8.14 -6.19 12.06
C ALA A 105 -7.62 -6.97 10.85
N VAL A 106 -6.31 -6.90 10.59
CA VAL A 106 -5.67 -7.57 9.45
C VAL A 106 -5.65 -9.07 9.62
N GLY A 107 -6.10 -9.82 8.61
CA GLY A 107 -6.06 -11.29 8.61
C GLY A 107 -7.09 -11.94 9.53
N ALA A 108 -8.10 -11.18 9.96
CA ALA A 108 -9.23 -11.66 10.74
C ALA A 108 -10.45 -12.04 9.85
N GLY A 109 -10.35 -11.88 8.51
CA GLY A 109 -11.45 -12.16 7.59
C GLY A 109 -12.66 -11.24 7.77
N LYS A 110 -12.44 -10.05 8.35
CA LYS A 110 -13.48 -9.02 8.54
C LYS A 110 -13.60 -8.07 7.35
N VAL A 111 -12.62 -8.09 6.46
CA VAL A 111 -12.56 -7.31 5.21
C VAL A 111 -12.45 -8.26 4.02
N ILE A 112 -12.54 -7.72 2.81
CA ILE A 112 -12.39 -8.52 1.59
C ILE A 112 -11.02 -9.22 1.56
N PRO A 113 -10.92 -10.46 1.03
CA PRO A 113 -9.68 -11.22 1.00
C PRO A 113 -8.49 -10.47 0.41
N GLY A 114 -8.71 -9.66 -0.63
CA GLY A 114 -7.66 -8.86 -1.25
C GLY A 114 -7.05 -7.79 -0.33
N TRP A 115 -7.81 -7.27 0.64
CA TRP A 115 -7.29 -6.35 1.66
C TRP A 115 -6.47 -7.09 2.70
N ASP A 116 -6.95 -8.24 3.18
CA ASP A 116 -6.22 -9.06 4.15
C ASP A 116 -4.86 -9.49 3.59
N GLU A 117 -4.78 -9.84 2.30
CA GLU A 117 -3.52 -10.18 1.64
C GLU A 117 -2.67 -8.94 1.29
N GLY A 118 -3.29 -7.90 0.72
CA GLY A 118 -2.59 -6.72 0.21
C GLY A 118 -1.99 -5.83 1.31
N ILE A 119 -2.64 -5.75 2.47
CA ILE A 119 -2.24 -4.84 3.57
C ILE A 119 -1.30 -5.52 4.56
N ALA A 120 -1.34 -6.86 4.69
CA ALA A 120 -0.44 -7.62 5.59
C ALA A 120 1.07 -7.46 5.25
N GLY A 121 1.38 -6.97 4.05
CA GLY A 121 2.76 -6.68 3.62
C GLY A 121 3.20 -5.22 3.75
N MET A 122 2.30 -4.29 4.09
CA MET A 122 2.60 -2.86 4.15
C MET A 122 3.28 -2.45 5.45
N ARG A 123 3.99 -1.32 5.44
CA ARG A 123 4.52 -0.67 6.65
C ARG A 123 3.78 0.63 6.93
N VAL A 124 3.76 1.04 8.18
CA VAL A 124 3.20 2.36 8.57
C VAL A 124 3.89 3.47 7.81
N GLY A 125 3.10 4.45 7.35
CA GLY A 125 3.51 5.51 6.44
C GLY A 125 3.59 5.06 4.98
N GLY A 126 3.30 3.80 4.68
CA GLY A 126 3.35 3.25 3.33
C GLY A 126 2.07 3.52 2.54
N LYS A 127 2.23 3.75 1.25
CA LYS A 127 1.17 3.95 0.28
C LYS A 127 1.28 2.90 -0.83
N ARG A 128 0.20 2.17 -1.05
CA ARG A 128 0.14 1.05 -1.98
C ARG A 128 -1.14 1.12 -2.79
N GLN A 129 -1.02 0.89 -4.09
CA GLN A 129 -2.18 0.59 -4.91
C GLN A 129 -2.41 -0.91 -4.97
N LEU A 130 -3.67 -1.32 -4.94
CA LEU A 130 -4.13 -2.70 -5.02
C LEU A 130 -5.12 -2.81 -6.19
N SER A 131 -4.89 -3.74 -7.10
CA SER A 131 -5.88 -4.20 -8.07
C SER A 131 -6.37 -5.56 -7.60
N ILE A 132 -7.65 -5.59 -7.21
CA ILE A 132 -8.30 -6.73 -6.56
C ILE A 132 -9.27 -7.34 -7.57
N PRO A 133 -9.01 -8.58 -8.05
CA PRO A 133 -9.96 -9.27 -8.89
C PRO A 133 -11.25 -9.55 -8.11
N SER A 134 -12.37 -9.69 -8.83
CA SER A 134 -13.68 -9.91 -8.21
C SER A 134 -13.71 -11.11 -7.25
N SER A 135 -12.95 -12.17 -7.53
CA SER A 135 -12.80 -13.34 -6.66
C SER A 135 -12.25 -13.02 -5.26
N LEU A 136 -11.43 -11.97 -5.13
CA LEU A 136 -10.86 -11.51 -3.86
C LEU A 136 -11.55 -10.25 -3.32
N GLY A 137 -12.60 -9.77 -4.00
CA GLY A 137 -13.43 -8.63 -3.63
C GLY A 137 -14.84 -9.07 -3.23
N TYR A 138 -15.83 -8.68 -4.03
CA TYR A 138 -17.26 -8.95 -3.79
C TYR A 138 -17.85 -10.06 -4.68
N GLY A 139 -17.02 -10.73 -5.48
CA GLY A 139 -17.41 -11.90 -6.25
C GLY A 139 -18.53 -11.64 -7.28
N ALA A 140 -19.32 -12.68 -7.55
CA ALA A 140 -20.46 -12.61 -8.45
C ALA A 140 -21.67 -11.87 -7.85
N ASP A 141 -21.69 -11.67 -6.53
CA ASP A 141 -22.82 -11.02 -5.86
C ASP A 141 -22.71 -9.49 -5.90
N GLY A 142 -21.49 -8.95 -6.01
CA GLY A 142 -21.25 -7.51 -5.95
C GLY A 142 -21.59 -6.93 -4.57
N ALA A 143 -21.75 -5.61 -4.49
CA ALA A 143 -22.17 -4.95 -3.25
C ALA A 143 -23.07 -3.74 -3.51
N GLY A 144 -24.31 -3.86 -3.04
CA GLY A 144 -25.32 -2.79 -3.14
C GLY A 144 -25.55 -2.35 -4.58
N THR A 145 -25.69 -1.04 -4.79
CA THR A 145 -25.83 -0.42 -6.12
C THR A 145 -24.53 0.08 -6.71
N SER A 146 -23.46 0.12 -5.90
CA SER A 146 -22.20 0.78 -6.26
C SER A 146 -21.16 -0.17 -6.85
N ILE A 147 -21.25 -1.48 -6.55
CA ILE A 147 -20.29 -2.47 -7.04
C ILE A 147 -21.05 -3.56 -7.80
N PRO A 148 -20.92 -3.61 -9.14
CA PRO A 148 -21.62 -4.61 -9.94
C PRO A 148 -21.05 -6.02 -9.73
N PRO A 149 -21.86 -7.07 -9.99
CA PRO A 149 -21.41 -8.46 -10.07
C PRO A 149 -20.13 -8.64 -10.89
N GLY A 150 -19.14 -9.33 -10.33
CA GLY A 150 -17.91 -9.67 -11.04
C GLY A 150 -16.96 -8.50 -11.29
N ALA A 151 -17.19 -7.33 -10.68
CA ALA A 151 -16.33 -6.16 -10.83
C ALA A 151 -14.96 -6.37 -10.19
N ALA A 152 -13.90 -6.05 -10.93
CA ALA A 152 -12.57 -5.84 -10.37
C ALA A 152 -12.45 -4.42 -9.80
N LEU A 153 -11.67 -4.29 -8.73
CA LEU A 153 -11.60 -3.08 -7.92
C LEU A 153 -10.17 -2.58 -7.86
N GLN A 154 -10.01 -1.28 -8.02
CA GLN A 154 -8.75 -0.58 -7.78
C GLN A 154 -8.85 0.13 -6.43
N PHE A 155 -7.83 -0.01 -5.59
CA PHE A 155 -7.73 0.72 -4.34
C PHE A 155 -6.38 1.42 -4.25
N GLU A 156 -6.39 2.61 -3.68
CA GLU A 156 -5.20 3.31 -3.20
C GLU A 156 -5.30 3.32 -1.68
N CYS A 157 -4.38 2.65 -1.01
CA CYS A 157 -4.36 2.48 0.44
C CYS A 157 -3.12 3.13 1.03
N GLU A 158 -3.29 3.88 2.11
CA GLU A 158 -2.22 4.48 2.90
C GLU A 158 -2.36 4.00 4.35
N LEU A 159 -1.32 3.34 4.86
CA LEU A 159 -1.30 2.83 6.22
C LEU A 159 -0.86 3.93 7.18
N VAL A 160 -1.81 4.54 7.88
CA VAL A 160 -1.57 5.67 8.79
C VAL A 160 -0.97 5.21 10.11
N GLY A 161 -1.34 4.02 10.59
CA GLY A 161 -0.85 3.51 11.86
C GLY A 161 -1.34 2.11 12.17
N ILE A 162 -0.72 1.50 13.18
CA ILE A 162 -1.09 0.19 13.70
C ILE A 162 -1.36 0.33 15.20
N GLU A 163 -2.48 -0.21 15.65
CA GLU A 163 -2.80 -0.44 17.05
C GLU A 163 -2.55 -1.93 17.35
N SER A 164 -1.28 -2.26 17.55
CA SER A 164 -0.85 -3.60 18.00
C SER A 164 -0.76 -3.67 19.53
N GLY A 165 -0.94 -4.87 20.08
CA GLY A 165 -0.80 -5.16 21.52
C GLY A 165 -2.11 -5.05 22.31
N LEU A 166 -2.01 -4.83 23.64
CA LEU A 166 -3.17 -4.72 24.54
C LEU A 166 -4.22 -3.74 23.98
N ASN A 167 -3.78 -2.63 23.39
CA ASN A 167 -4.64 -1.61 22.80
C ASN A 167 -5.46 -2.10 21.59
N GLY A 168 -4.92 -3.01 20.76
CA GLY A 168 -5.66 -3.62 19.64
C GLY A 168 -6.71 -4.65 20.10
N ILE A 169 -6.39 -5.41 21.15
CA ILE A 169 -7.37 -6.30 21.81
C ILE A 169 -8.51 -5.45 22.39
N LEU A 170 -8.19 -4.31 23.00
CA LEU A 170 -9.19 -3.41 23.59
C LEU A 170 -10.04 -2.67 22.53
N ALA A 171 -9.46 -2.35 21.37
CA ALA A 171 -10.14 -1.68 20.26
C ALA A 171 -11.11 -2.59 19.47
N THR A 172 -10.94 -3.91 19.55
CA THR A 172 -11.82 -4.89 18.87
C THR A 172 -13.19 -5.05 19.56
N PHE A 173 -13.34 -4.57 20.80
CA PHE A 173 -14.62 -4.58 21.49
C PHE A 173 -15.45 -3.34 21.14
N PRO A 174 -16.68 -3.48 20.60
CA PRO A 174 -17.55 -2.35 20.30
C PRO A 174 -17.93 -1.64 21.61
N GLY A 175 -17.21 -0.57 21.93
CA GLY A 175 -17.37 0.21 23.16
C GLY A 175 -16.08 0.49 23.93
N GLY A 176 -14.96 -0.21 23.63
CA GLY A 176 -13.69 -0.07 24.33
C GLY A 176 -13.76 -0.57 25.78
N ILE A 177 -12.87 -1.47 26.18
CA ILE A 177 -12.76 -1.85 27.59
C ILE A 177 -12.00 -0.73 28.32
N THR A 178 -12.69 0.01 29.18
CA THR A 178 -12.05 1.03 30.04
C THR A 178 -11.07 0.35 31.02
N ASN A 179 -10.07 1.10 31.52
CA ASN A 179 -9.12 0.59 32.53
C ASN A 179 -9.82 -0.08 33.72
N ALA A 180 -11.05 0.34 34.07
CA ALA A 180 -11.85 -0.27 35.12
C ALA A 180 -12.32 -1.70 34.79
N ALA A 181 -12.82 -1.95 33.58
CA ALA A 181 -13.28 -3.26 33.17
C ALA A 181 -12.11 -4.26 32.99
N LEU A 182 -10.94 -3.76 32.61
CA LEU A 182 -9.70 -4.55 32.53
C LEU A 182 -9.22 -4.98 33.91
N VAL A 183 -9.25 -4.07 34.88
CA VAL A 183 -8.98 -4.38 36.30
C VAL A 183 -10.02 -5.36 36.83
N THR A 184 -11.30 -5.24 36.47
CA THR A 184 -12.33 -6.20 36.90
C THR A 184 -12.05 -7.61 36.37
N VAL A 185 -11.78 -7.78 35.07
CA VAL A 185 -11.49 -9.11 34.50
C VAL A 185 -10.21 -9.71 35.09
N LEU A 186 -9.16 -8.89 35.27
CA LEU A 186 -7.90 -9.32 35.86
C LEU A 186 -8.05 -9.71 37.35
N LEU A 187 -8.85 -8.95 38.11
CA LEU A 187 -9.16 -9.26 39.50
C LEU A 187 -10.02 -10.52 39.63
N LEU A 188 -11.00 -10.73 38.74
CA LEU A 188 -11.83 -11.94 38.72
C LEU A 188 -11.01 -13.22 38.53
N SER A 189 -9.92 -13.16 37.75
CA SER A 189 -8.98 -14.29 37.59
C SER A 189 -8.09 -14.56 38.82
N PHE A 190 -7.94 -13.58 39.71
CA PHE A 190 -7.19 -13.71 40.98
C PHE A 190 -8.09 -14.02 42.19
N ILE A 191 -9.41 -13.90 42.08
CA ILE A 191 -10.37 -14.31 43.12
C ILE A 191 -10.12 -15.72 43.67
N PRO A 192 -9.85 -16.76 42.85
CA PRO A 192 -9.63 -18.11 43.40
C PRO A 192 -8.38 -18.23 44.28
N TYR A 193 -7.44 -17.27 44.22
CA TYR A 193 -6.27 -17.21 45.12
C TYR A 193 -6.54 -16.47 46.43
N PHE A 194 -7.56 -15.61 46.46
CA PHE A 194 -7.96 -14.84 47.65
C PHE A 194 -9.14 -15.46 48.41
N LEU A 195 -9.85 -16.43 47.80
CA LEU A 195 -11.01 -17.07 48.41
C LEU A 195 -10.63 -18.42 49.02
N PRO A 196 -10.84 -18.64 50.33
CA PRO A 196 -10.55 -19.92 50.97
C PRO A 196 -11.41 -21.05 50.38
N GLU A 197 -10.87 -22.27 50.43
CA GLU A 197 -11.36 -23.48 49.74
C GLU A 197 -12.85 -23.77 49.96
N ASP A 198 -13.39 -23.34 51.10
CA ASP A 198 -14.74 -23.57 51.63
C ASP A 198 -15.83 -22.69 50.99
N ILE A 199 -15.47 -21.56 50.37
CA ILE A 199 -16.43 -20.60 49.78
C ILE A 199 -16.43 -20.68 48.23
N ARG A 200 -15.59 -21.52 47.63
CA ARG A 200 -15.49 -21.61 46.16
C ARG A 200 -16.76 -22.23 45.56
N PRO A 201 -17.44 -21.54 44.62
CA PRO A 201 -18.63 -22.05 43.96
C PRO A 201 -18.31 -23.30 43.13
N ALA A 202 -19.30 -24.19 42.96
CA ALA A 202 -19.13 -25.49 42.31
C ALA A 202 -18.68 -25.42 40.83
N ILE A 203 -18.84 -24.26 40.18
CA ILE A 203 -18.34 -24.01 38.82
C ILE A 203 -16.81 -23.93 38.72
N TRP A 204 -16.11 -23.84 39.85
CA TRP A 204 -14.64 -23.75 39.95
C TRP A 204 -14.00 -24.97 40.64
N LYS A 205 -14.75 -26.07 40.77
CA LYS A 205 -14.23 -27.39 41.11
C LYS A 205 -14.08 -28.22 39.85
#